data_AF-A0A1G3LAW5-F1
#
_entry.id   AF-A0A1G3LAW5-F1
#
_cell.length_a   1.000
_cell.length_b   1.000
_cell.length_c   1.000
_cell.angle_alpha   90.00
_cell.angle_beta   90.00
_cell.angle_gamma   90.00
#
_symmetry.space_group_name_H-M   'P 1'
#
loop_
_entity.id
_entity.type
_entity.pdbx_description
1 polymer ?
#
loop_
_entity_poly.entity_id
_entity_poly.type
_entity_poly.pdbx_seq_one_letter_code
_entity_poly.pdbx_strand_id
1 'polypeptide(L)' 'MWNKIPLIGWLLDFIFKVSLAVPFWFCWKVCRLGQKFFGFLPTQYQNIGFWETVGLFIITGIIFSFVKIMQVSNTTNIK' A
#
# COMPACT_ATOMS: atom_id res chain seq x y z
N MET A 1 0.21 22.30 -24.76
CA MET A 1 0.84 21.00 -24.43
C MET A 1 0.87 20.84 -22.91
N TRP A 2 -0.24 20.38 -22.33
CA TRP A 2 -0.42 20.24 -20.87
C TRP A 2 -0.11 18.80 -20.44
N ASN A 3 1.12 18.33 -20.70
CA ASN A 3 1.56 16.96 -20.38
C ASN A 3 1.93 16.77 -18.89
N LYS A 4 1.50 17.66 -17.97
CA LYS A 4 1.85 17.58 -16.53
C LYS A 4 0.82 16.85 -15.66
N ILE A 5 -0.30 16.45 -16.23
CA ILE A 5 -1.40 15.76 -15.53
C ILE A 5 -0.96 14.42 -14.89
N PRO A 6 -0.12 13.55 -15.52
CA PRO A 6 0.22 12.26 -14.90
C PRO A 6 1.13 12.39 -13.68
N LEU A 7 1.99 13.41 -13.65
CA LEU A 7 2.88 13.67 -12.51
C LEU A 7 2.12 14.16 -11.27
N ILE A 8 1.11 15.02 -11.47
CA ILE A 8 0.29 15.54 -10.37
C ILE A 8 -0.56 14.43 -9.76
N GLY A 9 -1.11 13.54 -10.59
CA GLY A 9 -1.91 12.41 -10.13
C GLY A 9 -1.09 11.43 -9.29
N TRP A 10 0.13 11.12 -9.73
CA TRP A 10 1.06 10.28 -8.97
C TRP A 10 1.49 10.90 -7.65
N LEU A 11 1.82 12.20 -7.64
CA LEU A 11 2.24 12.90 -6.42
C LEU A 11 1.09 13.00 -5.41
N LEU A 12 -0.13 13.27 -5.87
CA LEU A 12 -1.30 13.34 -5.02
C LEU A 12 -1.62 11.97 -4.39
N ASP A 13 -1.58 10.91 -5.20
CA ASP A 13 -1.75 9.53 -4.73
C ASP A 13 -0.66 9.13 -3.70
N PHE A 14 0.59 9.54 -3.92
CA PHE A 14 1.67 9.35 -2.97
C PHE A 14 1.39 10.05 -1.63
N ILE A 15 0.95 11.32 -1.65
CA ILE A 15 0.61 12.07 -0.43
C ILE A 15 -0.54 11.39 0.32
N PHE A 16 -1.57 10.93 -0.38
CA PHE A 16 -2.68 10.21 0.26
C PHE A 16 -2.22 8.91 0.92
N LYS A 17 -1.36 8.13 0.24
CA LYS A 17 -0.79 6.89 0.80
C LYS A 17 0.10 7.14 2.01
N VAL A 18 0.94 8.19 1.96
CA VAL A 18 1.76 8.62 3.11
C VAL A 18 0.86 9.06 4.26
N SER A 19 -0.17 9.86 3.98
CA SER A 19 -1.14 10.32 4.98
C SER A 19 -1.89 9.16 5.64
N LEU A 20 -2.23 8.10 4.90
CA LEU A 20 -2.84 6.88 5.46
C LEU A 20 -1.83 6.00 6.22
N ALA A 21 -0.58 5.98 5.79
CA ALA A 21 0.48 5.22 6.44
C ALA A 21 0.80 5.76 7.83
N VAL A 22 0.67 7.07 8.07
CA VAL A 22 0.90 7.71 9.38
C VAL A 22 0.01 7.15 10.50
N PRO A 23 -1.34 7.19 10.43
CA PRO A 23 -2.20 6.66 11.48
C PRO A 23 -2.09 5.14 11.58
N PHE A 24 -1.88 4.44 10.47
CA PHE A 24 -1.67 3.00 10.49
C PHE A 24 -0.38 2.64 11.24
N TRP A 25 0.74 3.29 10.91
CA TRP A 25 2.03 3.07 11.56
C TRP A 25 1.95 3.42 13.06
N PHE A 26 1.29 4.53 13.40
CA PHE A 26 1.07 4.92 14.78
C PHE A 26 0.30 3.83 15.54
N CYS A 27 -0.82 3.33 15.00
CA CYS A 27 -1.55 2.22 15.62
C CYS A 27 -0.71 0.94 15.70
N TRP A 28 0.06 0.62 14.66
CA TRP A 28 0.87 -0.59 14.63
C TRP A 28 1.99 -0.59 15.68
N LYS A 29 2.72 0.53 15.77
CA LYS A 29 3.89 0.69 16.65
C LYS A 29 3.54 1.17 18.04
N VAL A 30 2.71 2.21 18.17
CA VAL A 30 2.38 2.84 19.46
C VAL A 30 1.33 2.03 20.20
N CYS A 31 0.27 1.56 19.52
CA CYS A 31 -0.70 0.67 20.16
C CYS A 31 -0.24 -0.80 20.20
N ARG A 32 0.99 -1.09 19.72
CA ARG A 32 1.63 -2.42 19.72
C ARG A 32 0.73 -3.53 19.13
N LEU A 33 -0.07 -3.19 18.13
CA LEU A 33 -0.99 -4.15 17.49
C LEU A 33 -0.23 -5.35 16.90
N GLY A 34 0.96 -5.10 16.32
CA GLY A 34 1.83 -6.17 15.80
C GLY A 34 2.23 -7.17 16.89
N GLN A 35 2.62 -6.70 18.07
CA GLN A 35 3.03 -7.60 19.15
C GLN A 35 1.83 -8.28 19.83
N LYS A 36 0.68 -7.60 19.90
CA LYS A 36 -0.52 -8.09 20.59
C LYS A 36 -1.29 -9.12 19.78
N PHE A 37 -1.42 -8.92 18.46
CA PHE A 37 -2.20 -9.81 17.59
C PHE A 37 -1.33 -10.71 16.71
N PHE A 38 -0.11 -10.28 16.36
CA PHE A 38 0.79 -10.99 15.46
C PHE A 38 2.01 -11.56 16.19
N GLY A 39 1.78 -12.11 17.39
CA GLY A 39 2.81 -12.75 18.22
C GLY A 39 3.50 -13.96 17.56
N PHE A 40 2.90 -14.52 16.51
CA PHE A 40 3.46 -15.61 15.72
C PHE A 40 4.48 -15.17 14.66
N LEU A 41 4.55 -13.88 14.32
CA LEU A 41 5.52 -13.36 13.35
C LEU A 41 6.88 -13.07 14.00
N PRO A 42 7.99 -13.16 13.23
CA PRO A 42 9.30 -12.69 13.65
C PRO A 42 9.27 -11.22 14.10
N THR A 43 10.13 -10.86 15.04
CA THR A 43 10.19 -9.53 15.67
C THR A 43 10.40 -8.40 14.65
N GLN A 44 11.06 -8.69 13.53
CA GLN A 44 11.26 -7.78 12.41
C GLN A 44 9.94 -7.31 11.78
N TYR A 45 8.96 -8.21 11.66
CA TYR A 45 7.65 -7.88 11.07
C TYR A 45 6.65 -7.33 12.11
N GLN A 46 6.87 -7.63 13.39
CA GLN A 46 6.10 -7.03 14.48
C GLN A 46 6.46 -5.55 14.66
N ASN A 47 7.70 -5.18 14.36
CA ASN A 47 8.25 -3.85 14.56
C ASN A 47 8.50 -3.12 13.23
N ILE A 48 7.45 -2.99 12.43
CA ILE A 48 7.50 -2.31 11.13
C ILE A 48 7.83 -0.81 11.30
N GLY A 49 8.83 -0.33 10.56
CA GLY A 49 9.12 1.09 10.45
C GLY A 49 8.13 1.84 9.54
N PHE A 50 8.23 3.16 9.58
CA PHE A 50 7.29 4.04 8.89
C PHE A 50 7.40 3.88 7.36
N TRP A 51 8.61 3.86 6.83
CA TRP A 51 8.85 3.76 5.39
C TRP A 51 8.47 2.39 4.83
N GLU A 52 8.62 1.32 5.61
CA GLU A 52 8.13 0.00 5.22
C GLU A 52 6.60 0.00 5.13
N THR A 53 5.93 0.73 6.03
CA THR A 53 4.46 0.89 6.00
C THR A 53 4.02 1.65 4.76
N VAL A 54 4.68 2.77 4.45
CA VAL A 54 4.43 3.55 3.22
C VAL A 54 4.65 2.67 1.98
N GLY A 55 5.75 1.92 1.96
CA GLY A 55 6.06 0.96 0.90
C GLY A 55 4.96 -0.08 0.73
N LEU A 56 4.43 -0.65 1.81
CA LEU A 56 3.32 -1.61 1.77
C LEU A 56 2.07 -1.02 1.12
N PHE A 57 1.67 0.21 1.46
CA PHE A 57 0.52 0.88 0.84
C PHE A 57 0.73 1.21 -0.65
N ILE A 58 1.96 1.50 -1.05
CA ILE A 58 2.30 1.72 -2.47
C ILE A 58 2.26 0.40 -3.24
N ILE A 59 2.94 -0.63 -2.73
CA ILE A 59 3.05 -1.94 -3.38
C ILE A 59 1.68 -2.61 -3.49
N THR A 60 0.85 -2.57 -2.45
CA THR A 60 -0.51 -3.13 -2.50
C THR A 60 -1.37 -2.45 -3.58
N GLY A 61 -1.25 -1.13 -3.76
CA GLY A 61 -1.94 -0.43 -4.85
C GLY A 61 -1.50 -0.88 -6.25
N ILE A 62 -0.20 -1.15 -6.43
CA ILE A 62 0.36 -1.66 -7.70
C ILE A 62 -0.12 -3.09 -7.95
N ILE A 63 -0.02 -3.96 -6.95
CA ILE A 63 -0.46 -5.36 -7.03
C ILE A 63 -1.95 -5.42 -7.36
N PHE A 64 -2.79 -4.64 -6.66
CA PHE A 64 -4.23 -4.61 -6.91
C PHE A 64 -4.57 -4.15 -8.34
N SER A 65 -3.84 -3.15 -8.84
CA SER A 65 -3.97 -2.69 -10.23
C SER A 65 -3.61 -3.78 -11.22
N PHE A 66 -2.53 -4.53 -10.96
CA PHE A 66 -2.10 -5.64 -11.81
C PHE A 66 -3.09 -6.80 -11.82
N VAL A 67 -3.62 -7.18 -10.65
CA VAL A 67 -4.67 -8.22 -10.52
C VAL A 67 -5.91 -7.83 -11.32
N LYS A 68 -6.34 -6.56 -11.26
CA LYS A 68 -7.49 -6.07 -12.03
C LYS A 68 -7.28 -6.17 -13.55
N ILE A 69 -6.06 -5.90 -14.04
CA ILE A 69 -5.71 -6.06 -15.46
C ILE A 69 -5.81 -7.53 -15.88
N MET A 70 -5.30 -8.46 -15.05
CA MET A 70 -5.39 -9.90 -15.34
C MET A 70 -6.85 -10.40 -15.40
N GLN A 71 -7.73 -9.88 -14.53
CA GLN A 71 -9.15 -10.24 -14.57
C GLN A 71 -9.84 -9.80 -15.87
N VAL A 72 -9.54 -8.61 -16.39
CA VAL A 72 -10.09 -8.11 -17.67
C VAL A 72 -9.64 -8.95 -18.87
N SER A 73 -8.39 -9.43 -18.85
CA SER A 73 -7.83 -10.26 -19.93
C SER A 73 -8.54 -11.62 -20.06
N ASN A 74 -9.01 -12.19 -18.95
CA ASN A 74 -9.77 -13.44 -18.95
C ASN A 74 -11.19 -13.27 -19.50
N THR A 75 -11.82 -12.09 -19.36
CA THR A 75 -13.17 -11.85 -19.90
C THR A 75 -13.19 -11.68 -21.41
N THR A 76 -12.07 -11.28 -22.02
CA THR A 76 -11.97 -11.03 -23.47
C THR A 76 -11.67 -12.28 -24.29
N ASN A 77 -11.13 -13.35 -23.67
CA ASN A 77 -10.85 -14.63 -24.33
C ASN A 77 -12.05 -15.61 -24.38
N ILE A 78 -13.23 -15.20 -23.89
CA ILE A 78 -14.45 -16.03 -23.84
C ILE A 78 -15.50 -15.54 -24.88
N LYS A 79 -15.15 -14.57 -25.73
CA LYS A 79 -15.95 -14.16 -26.90
C LYS A 79 -15.26 -14.60 -28.18
#